data_AF-A0A1W9U449-F1
#
_entry.id   AF-A0A1W9U449-F1
#
_cell.length_a   1.000
_cell.length_b   1.000
_cell.length_c   1.000
_cell.angle_alpha   90.00
_cell.angle_beta   90.00
_cell.angle_gamma   90.00
#
_symmetry.space_group_name_H-M   'P 1'
#
loop_
_entity.id
_entity.type
_entity.pdbx_description
1 polymer ?
#
loop_
_entity_poly.entity_id
_entity_poly.type
_entity_poly.pdbx_seq_one_letter_code
_entity_poly.pdbx_strand_id
1 'polypeptide(L)'
;MIVVQLKSTDPNDKDRSADEAADMAKKIVDAVPVPVVFWGTAVNEKDEKVLKKIAEVCERENVSLSPVEEPIHKGVGASALGYKHTVVASTPIDINLAKQLNILLGNLGVPDSQLLNDPTTGGLGYGIEYAYSVMERITQAGLTQEDEKLQIPMINNLGNEIWKCKEAGQPEEEVPNMGEPGRRAILMEAVGAVCYLLAGSDILIMRHPESIKLAQEMIDDLMAEN
;
A
#
# COMPACT_ATOMS: atom_id res chain seq x y z
N MET A 1 -4.24 7.99 -9.30
CA MET A 1 -4.27 6.56 -8.91
C MET A 1 -5.42 6.36 -7.94
N ILE A 2 -6.02 5.17 -7.90
CA ILE A 2 -7.07 4.79 -6.94
C ILE A 2 -6.65 3.48 -6.25
N VAL A 3 -6.88 3.38 -4.94
CA VAL A 3 -6.84 2.10 -4.23
C VAL A 3 -8.26 1.57 -4.06
N VAL A 4 -8.47 0.29 -4.32
CA VAL A 4 -9.72 -0.42 -4.06
C VAL A 4 -9.47 -1.41 -2.95
N GLN A 5 -10.03 -1.11 -1.78
CA GLN A 5 -9.94 -1.97 -0.60
C GLN A 5 -10.97 -3.10 -0.72
N LEU A 6 -10.51 -4.32 -0.91
CA LEU A 6 -11.34 -5.52 -1.07
C LEU A 6 -11.86 -6.06 0.27
N LYS A 7 -12.19 -5.19 1.23
CA LYS A 7 -12.57 -5.59 2.61
C LYS A 7 -13.68 -6.65 2.65
N SER A 8 -14.62 -6.60 1.70
CA SER A 8 -15.72 -7.56 1.62
C SER A 8 -15.31 -8.99 1.27
N THR A 9 -14.06 -9.24 0.87
CA THR A 9 -13.57 -10.61 0.64
C THR A 9 -13.09 -11.28 1.92
N ASP A 10 -13.01 -10.56 3.05
CA ASP A 10 -12.57 -11.14 4.32
C ASP A 10 -13.45 -12.35 4.69
N PRO A 11 -12.86 -13.55 4.88
CA PRO A 11 -13.61 -14.76 5.25
C PRO A 11 -14.35 -14.65 6.59
N ASN A 12 -13.96 -13.70 7.45
CA ASN A 12 -14.58 -13.46 8.75
C ASN A 12 -15.65 -12.35 8.71
N ASP A 13 -15.89 -11.73 7.55
CA ASP A 13 -16.95 -10.74 7.34
C ASP A 13 -17.93 -11.21 6.24
N LYS A 14 -17.89 -10.61 5.05
CA LYS A 14 -18.84 -10.91 3.97
C LYS A 14 -18.42 -12.10 3.09
N ASP A 15 -17.16 -12.51 3.17
CA ASP A 15 -16.56 -13.63 2.42
C ASP A 15 -16.91 -13.65 0.92
N ARG A 16 -17.01 -12.47 0.27
CA ARG A 16 -17.35 -12.39 -1.15
C ARG A 16 -16.40 -13.21 -2.01
N SER A 17 -16.92 -13.83 -3.06
CA SER A 17 -16.15 -14.75 -3.90
C SER A 17 -15.09 -14.01 -4.73
N ALA A 18 -14.11 -14.77 -5.23
CA ALA A 18 -13.11 -14.23 -6.16
C ALA A 18 -13.74 -13.71 -7.45
N ASP A 19 -14.79 -14.36 -7.95
CA ASP A 19 -15.51 -13.93 -9.16
C ASP A 19 -16.23 -12.60 -8.94
N GLU A 20 -16.94 -12.44 -7.80
CA GLU A 20 -17.62 -11.17 -7.49
C GLU A 20 -16.62 -10.01 -7.36
N ALA A 21 -15.48 -10.26 -6.71
CA ALA A 21 -14.41 -9.27 -6.57
C ALA A 21 -13.79 -8.90 -7.93
N ALA A 22 -13.54 -9.88 -8.81
CA ALA A 22 -12.96 -9.66 -10.12
C ALA A 22 -13.91 -8.94 -11.09
N ASP A 23 -15.21 -9.26 -11.06
CA ASP A 23 -16.22 -8.53 -11.83
C ASP A 23 -16.30 -7.06 -11.42
N MET A 24 -16.19 -6.77 -10.11
CA MET A 24 -16.12 -5.40 -9.62
C MET A 24 -14.81 -4.72 -10.03
N ALA A 25 -13.68 -5.44 -9.94
CA ALA A 25 -12.38 -4.92 -10.34
C ALA A 25 -12.39 -4.46 -11.80
N LYS A 26 -12.93 -5.28 -12.72
CA LYS A 26 -13.01 -4.91 -14.14
C LYS A 26 -13.86 -3.67 -14.38
N LYS A 27 -15.03 -3.59 -13.73
CA LYS A 27 -15.89 -2.40 -13.82
C LYS A 27 -15.18 -1.13 -13.36
N ILE A 28 -14.37 -1.21 -12.30
CA ILE A 28 -13.62 -0.05 -11.79
C ILE A 28 -12.54 0.35 -12.79
N VAL A 29 -11.74 -0.61 -13.28
CA VAL A 29 -10.68 -0.37 -14.26
C VAL A 29 -11.24 0.27 -15.53
N ASP A 30 -12.38 -0.22 -16.04
CA ASP A 30 -13.03 0.32 -17.24
C ASP A 30 -13.60 1.73 -17.03
N ALA A 31 -13.88 2.12 -15.79
CA ALA A 31 -14.54 3.37 -15.46
C ALA A 31 -13.58 4.54 -15.19
N VAL A 32 -12.30 4.28 -14.90
CA VAL A 32 -11.36 5.32 -14.44
C VAL A 32 -10.11 5.37 -15.30
N PRO A 33 -9.66 6.57 -15.72
CA PRO A 33 -8.47 6.72 -16.58
C PRO A 33 -7.16 6.77 -15.78
N VAL A 34 -7.14 6.24 -14.55
CA VAL A 34 -5.99 6.33 -13.64
C VAL A 34 -5.57 4.94 -13.16
N PRO A 35 -4.29 4.74 -12.78
CA PRO A 35 -3.84 3.45 -12.26
C PRO A 35 -4.65 2.99 -11.04
N VAL A 36 -4.90 1.68 -10.94
CA VAL A 36 -5.70 1.07 -9.86
C VAL A 36 -4.86 0.05 -9.10
N VAL A 37 -4.89 0.15 -7.78
CA VAL A 37 -4.32 -0.82 -6.84
C VAL A 37 -5.47 -1.60 -6.20
N PHE A 38 -5.50 -2.92 -6.38
CA PHE A 38 -6.43 -3.78 -5.65
C PHE A 38 -5.75 -4.28 -4.38
N TRP A 39 -6.31 -3.89 -3.23
CA TRP A 39 -5.76 -4.18 -1.92
C TRP A 39 -6.64 -5.18 -1.17
N GLY A 40 -6.13 -6.38 -0.98
CA GLY A 40 -6.75 -7.50 -0.30
C GLY A 40 -6.90 -7.31 1.22
N THR A 41 -7.03 -8.43 1.91
CA THR A 41 -7.40 -8.49 3.33
C THR A 41 -6.28 -8.96 4.24
N ALA A 42 -5.10 -9.27 3.67
CA ALA A 42 -3.98 -9.94 4.34
C ALA A 42 -4.35 -11.34 4.86
N VAL A 43 -5.33 -11.99 4.23
CA VAL A 43 -5.68 -13.40 4.48
C VAL A 43 -5.18 -14.22 3.31
N ASN A 44 -3.95 -14.72 3.43
CA ASN A 44 -3.17 -15.35 2.35
C ASN A 44 -3.98 -16.29 1.43
N GLU A 45 -4.69 -17.28 1.99
CA GLU A 45 -5.47 -18.22 1.16
C GLU A 45 -6.57 -17.53 0.34
N LYS A 46 -7.23 -16.53 0.93
CA LYS A 46 -8.30 -15.78 0.27
C LYS A 46 -7.73 -14.81 -0.76
N ASP A 47 -6.72 -14.04 -0.38
CA ASP A 47 -6.08 -13.05 -1.25
C ASP A 47 -5.43 -13.74 -2.46
N GLU A 48 -4.81 -14.91 -2.31
CA GLU A 48 -4.28 -15.66 -3.46
C GLU A 48 -5.38 -15.96 -4.49
N LYS A 49 -6.53 -16.47 -4.05
CA LYS A 49 -7.66 -16.79 -4.94
C LYS A 49 -8.20 -15.53 -5.62
N VAL A 50 -8.42 -14.47 -4.85
CA VAL A 50 -9.01 -13.21 -5.33
C VAL A 50 -8.07 -12.48 -6.28
N LEU A 51 -6.81 -12.26 -5.89
CA LEU A 51 -5.84 -11.51 -6.69
C LEU A 51 -5.49 -12.22 -8.00
N LYS A 52 -5.41 -13.56 -8.01
CA LYS A 52 -5.23 -14.32 -9.26
C LYS A 52 -6.41 -14.17 -10.22
N LYS A 53 -7.64 -14.13 -9.69
CA LYS A 53 -8.83 -13.93 -10.52
C LYS A 53 -8.90 -12.51 -11.07
N ILE A 54 -8.55 -11.51 -10.25
CA ILE A 54 -8.43 -10.11 -10.71
C ILE A 54 -7.38 -10.00 -11.81
N ALA A 55 -6.22 -10.64 -11.65
CA ALA A 55 -5.15 -10.67 -12.65
C ALA A 55 -5.63 -11.24 -14.00
N GLU A 56 -6.38 -12.33 -13.98
CA GLU A 56 -6.94 -12.93 -15.19
C GLU A 56 -7.94 -12.00 -15.89
N VAL A 57 -8.90 -11.47 -15.15
CA VAL A 57 -10.00 -10.67 -15.72
C VAL A 57 -9.52 -9.28 -16.18
N CYS A 58 -8.49 -8.73 -15.53
CA CYS A 58 -7.91 -7.43 -15.85
C CYS A 58 -6.66 -7.55 -16.73
N GLU A 59 -6.45 -8.65 -17.47
CA GLU A 59 -5.25 -8.86 -18.29
C GLU A 59 -4.85 -7.62 -19.11
N ARG A 60 -3.56 -7.27 -19.08
CA ARG A 60 -2.92 -6.13 -19.79
C ARG A 60 -3.36 -4.74 -19.36
N GLU A 61 -4.24 -4.60 -18.38
CA GLU A 61 -4.61 -3.29 -17.81
C GLU A 61 -3.53 -2.72 -16.86
N ASN A 62 -2.48 -3.50 -16.58
CA ASN A 62 -1.38 -3.12 -15.68
C ASN A 62 -1.83 -2.62 -14.30
N VAL A 63 -2.79 -3.31 -13.69
CA VAL A 63 -3.22 -3.06 -12.30
C VAL A 63 -2.14 -3.48 -11.31
N SER A 64 -2.17 -2.93 -10.10
CA SER A 64 -1.31 -3.37 -9.00
C SER A 64 -2.05 -4.32 -8.07
N LEU A 65 -1.44 -5.46 -7.75
CA LEU A 65 -2.01 -6.50 -6.88
C LEU A 65 -1.34 -6.44 -5.51
N SER A 66 -2.13 -6.22 -4.46
CA SER A 66 -1.67 -6.05 -3.07
C SER A 66 -2.63 -6.73 -2.09
N PRO A 67 -2.19 -7.15 -0.89
CA PRO A 67 -0.80 -7.40 -0.53
C PRO A 67 -0.32 -8.73 -1.14
N VAL A 68 0.94 -8.80 -1.58
CA VAL A 68 1.58 -10.08 -1.96
C VAL A 68 2.66 -10.39 -0.95
N GLU A 69 2.34 -11.28 -0.02
CA GLU A 69 3.26 -11.77 1.00
C GLU A 69 4.02 -13.02 0.54
N GLU A 70 5.06 -13.41 1.28
CA GLU A 70 5.86 -14.61 0.99
C GLU A 70 5.01 -15.89 0.80
N PRO A 71 3.93 -16.17 1.56
CA PRO A 71 3.17 -17.40 1.31
C PRO A 71 2.52 -17.48 -0.07
N ILE A 72 2.19 -16.35 -0.69
CA ILE A 72 1.40 -16.28 -1.94
C ILE A 72 2.18 -15.74 -3.14
N HIS A 73 3.45 -15.35 -2.96
CA HIS A 73 4.29 -14.78 -4.03
C HIS A 73 4.37 -15.64 -5.29
N LYS A 74 4.38 -16.98 -5.15
CA LYS A 74 4.45 -17.89 -6.30
C LYS A 74 3.19 -17.81 -7.16
N GLY A 75 2.02 -17.93 -6.53
CA GLY A 75 0.74 -17.96 -7.24
C GLY A 75 0.38 -16.60 -7.83
N VAL A 76 0.46 -15.55 -7.02
CA VAL A 76 0.12 -14.20 -7.46
C VAL A 76 1.20 -13.62 -8.37
N GLY A 77 2.49 -13.81 -8.06
CA GLY A 77 3.60 -13.33 -8.88
C GLY A 77 3.64 -13.96 -10.27
N ALA A 78 3.41 -15.28 -10.39
CA ALA A 78 3.28 -15.93 -11.70
C ALA A 78 2.09 -15.41 -12.50
N SER A 79 0.96 -15.13 -11.83
CA SER A 79 -0.23 -14.57 -12.49
C SER A 79 0.02 -13.12 -12.94
N ALA A 80 0.67 -12.31 -12.12
CA ALA A 80 1.04 -10.94 -12.46
C ALA A 80 2.01 -10.90 -13.66
N LEU A 81 3.00 -11.78 -13.70
CA LEU A 81 3.93 -11.89 -14.83
C LEU A 81 3.23 -12.32 -16.13
N GLY A 82 2.32 -13.30 -16.04
CA GLY A 82 1.54 -13.81 -17.16
C GLY A 82 0.60 -12.76 -17.75
N TYR A 83 -0.14 -12.07 -16.89
CA TYR A 83 -1.18 -11.11 -17.28
C TYR A 83 -0.71 -9.65 -17.34
N LYS A 84 0.58 -9.38 -17.09
CA LYS A 84 1.24 -8.07 -17.18
C LYS A 84 0.73 -7.06 -16.14
N HIS A 85 0.85 -7.43 -14.87
CA HIS A 85 0.49 -6.60 -13.72
C HIS A 85 1.69 -6.29 -12.82
N THR A 86 1.52 -5.27 -12.00
CA THR A 86 2.47 -4.90 -10.94
C THR A 86 2.15 -5.67 -9.67
N VAL A 87 3.17 -6.17 -8.99
CA VAL A 87 3.08 -6.83 -7.67
C VAL A 87 3.47 -5.83 -6.59
N VAL A 88 2.63 -5.68 -5.57
CA VAL A 88 2.98 -4.98 -4.34
C VAL A 88 3.48 -6.03 -3.34
N ALA A 89 4.80 -6.11 -3.20
CA ALA A 89 5.51 -7.04 -2.33
C ALA A 89 5.42 -6.56 -0.87
N SER A 90 4.56 -7.20 -0.08
CA SER A 90 4.26 -6.80 1.29
C SER A 90 5.07 -7.59 2.30
N THR A 91 5.75 -6.89 3.21
CA THR A 91 6.58 -7.51 4.27
C THR A 91 6.40 -6.84 5.63
N PRO A 92 6.50 -7.57 6.74
CA PRO A 92 6.17 -7.03 8.06
C PRO A 92 7.35 -6.26 8.67
N ILE A 93 7.54 -5.00 8.28
CA ILE A 93 8.49 -4.04 8.88
C ILE A 93 9.88 -4.66 9.10
N ASP A 94 10.44 -5.30 8.06
CA ASP A 94 11.77 -5.90 8.10
C ASP A 94 12.46 -5.82 6.72
N ILE A 95 13.64 -5.20 6.70
CA ILE A 95 14.45 -4.99 5.49
C ILE A 95 14.93 -6.31 4.84
N ASN A 96 15.26 -7.32 5.65
CA ASN A 96 15.74 -8.59 5.14
C ASN A 96 14.59 -9.35 4.48
N LEU A 97 13.39 -9.29 5.06
CA LEU A 97 12.20 -9.87 4.46
C LEU A 97 11.83 -9.15 3.16
N ALA A 98 11.89 -7.82 3.12
CA ALA A 98 11.69 -7.04 1.89
C ALA A 98 12.64 -7.49 0.78
N LYS A 99 13.95 -7.56 1.09
CA LYS A 99 14.97 -8.03 0.15
C LYS A 99 14.71 -9.48 -0.29
N GLN A 100 14.41 -10.37 0.64
CA GLN A 100 14.16 -11.78 0.35
C GLN A 100 12.95 -11.95 -0.57
N LEU A 101 11.86 -11.24 -0.31
CA LEU A 101 10.65 -11.30 -1.14
C LEU A 101 10.91 -10.80 -2.57
N ASN A 102 11.69 -9.72 -2.72
CA ASN A 102 12.10 -9.22 -4.05
C ASN A 102 12.97 -10.23 -4.80
N ILE A 103 13.89 -10.91 -4.11
CA ILE A 103 14.67 -12.01 -4.70
C ILE A 103 13.75 -13.17 -5.13
N LEU A 104 12.79 -13.55 -4.30
CA LEU A 104 11.85 -14.64 -4.63
C LEU A 104 10.99 -14.31 -5.85
N LEU A 105 10.47 -13.09 -5.96
CA LEU A 105 9.71 -12.62 -7.12
C LEU A 105 10.59 -12.51 -8.38
N GLY A 106 11.81 -12.01 -8.23
CA GLY A 106 12.79 -11.96 -9.32
C GLY A 106 13.17 -13.35 -9.85
N ASN A 107 13.30 -14.35 -8.98
CA ASN A 107 13.55 -15.75 -9.38
C ASN A 107 12.39 -16.37 -10.18
N LEU A 108 11.16 -15.84 -10.04
CA LEU A 108 10.02 -16.22 -10.88
C LEU A 108 10.01 -15.51 -12.24
N GLY A 109 10.92 -14.56 -12.45
CA GLY A 109 11.01 -13.74 -13.66
C GLY A 109 10.16 -12.48 -13.63
N VAL A 110 9.62 -12.08 -12.47
CA VAL A 110 8.96 -10.77 -12.32
C VAL A 110 10.05 -9.69 -12.40
N PRO A 111 10.01 -8.78 -13.38
CA PRO A 111 11.01 -7.74 -13.51
C PRO A 111 10.84 -6.69 -12.41
N ASP A 112 11.93 -6.05 -11.99
CA ASP A 112 11.91 -5.02 -10.94
C ASP A 112 10.97 -3.85 -11.29
N SER A 113 10.76 -3.55 -12.59
CA SER A 113 9.80 -2.54 -13.07
C SER A 113 8.32 -2.91 -12.87
N GLN A 114 8.02 -4.16 -12.49
CA GLN A 114 6.70 -4.63 -12.11
C GLN A 114 6.57 -4.85 -10.60
N LEU A 115 7.51 -4.34 -9.80
CA LEU A 115 7.49 -4.45 -8.35
C LEU A 115 7.25 -3.09 -7.68
N LEU A 116 6.53 -3.13 -6.57
CA LEU A 116 6.44 -2.07 -5.57
C LEU A 116 6.66 -2.71 -4.20
N ASN A 117 7.40 -2.06 -3.31
CA ASN A 117 7.63 -2.52 -1.95
C ASN A 117 6.59 -1.92 -1.00
N ASP A 118 5.87 -2.77 -0.27
CA ASP A 118 5.09 -2.37 0.90
C ASP A 118 5.79 -2.91 2.15
N PRO A 119 6.60 -2.09 2.85
CA PRO A 119 7.26 -2.52 4.08
C PRO A 119 6.30 -2.63 5.28
N THR A 120 4.99 -2.70 5.04
CA THR A 120 3.89 -2.57 6.00
C THR A 120 3.84 -1.19 6.63
N THR A 121 2.69 -0.55 6.51
CA THR A 121 2.47 0.80 7.05
C THR A 121 2.03 0.71 8.51
N GLY A 122 2.71 1.42 9.41
CA GLY A 122 2.25 1.73 10.77
C GLY A 122 1.53 3.07 10.86
N GLY A 123 0.51 3.16 11.71
CA GLY A 123 -0.27 4.39 11.95
C GLY A 123 0.43 5.34 12.91
N LEU A 124 0.06 6.63 12.88
CA LEU A 124 0.60 7.65 13.79
C LEU A 124 0.23 7.31 15.24
N GLY A 125 1.24 7.08 16.08
CA GLY A 125 1.06 6.58 17.46
C GLY A 125 0.84 5.06 17.57
N TYR A 126 0.83 4.36 16.43
CA TYR A 126 0.60 2.92 16.30
C TYR A 126 1.66 2.29 15.39
N GLY A 127 2.94 2.51 15.73
CA GLY A 127 4.08 1.85 15.10
C GLY A 127 4.64 2.52 13.84
N ILE A 128 4.29 3.78 13.58
CA ILE A 128 4.87 4.58 12.50
C ILE A 128 6.40 4.65 12.59
N GLU A 129 6.96 4.72 13.80
CA GLU A 129 8.40 4.82 14.05
C GLU A 129 9.19 3.59 13.58
N TYR A 130 8.57 2.40 13.67
CA TYR A 130 9.16 1.16 13.18
C TYR A 130 9.16 1.15 11.65
N ALA A 131 8.02 1.47 11.03
CA ALA A 131 7.89 1.55 9.58
C ALA A 131 8.83 2.61 8.99
N TYR A 132 8.86 3.81 9.57
CA TYR A 132 9.75 4.92 9.19
C TYR A 132 11.21 4.47 9.20
N SER A 133 11.68 3.86 10.29
CA SER A 133 13.07 3.43 10.43
C SER A 133 13.44 2.34 9.42
N VAL A 134 12.51 1.44 9.09
CA VAL A 134 12.75 0.39 8.07
C VAL A 134 12.80 0.98 6.67
N MET A 135 11.91 1.92 6.35
CA MET A 135 11.93 2.63 5.06
C MET A 135 13.25 3.38 4.85
N GLU A 136 13.73 4.13 5.85
CA GLU A 136 15.03 4.80 5.74
C GLU A 136 16.17 3.80 5.50
N ARG A 137 16.14 2.64 6.16
CA ARG A 137 17.15 1.59 5.96
C ARG A 137 17.07 0.97 4.57
N ILE A 138 15.86 0.76 4.03
CA ILE A 138 15.66 0.29 2.64
C ILE A 138 16.26 1.31 1.67
N THR A 139 15.89 2.58 1.81
CA THR A 139 16.40 3.69 0.98
C THR A 139 17.93 3.81 1.07
N GLN A 140 18.50 3.75 2.28
CA GLN A 140 19.95 3.80 2.48
C GLN A 140 20.66 2.60 1.85
N ALA A 141 20.15 1.39 2.02
CA ALA A 141 20.73 0.20 1.41
C ALA A 141 20.68 0.28 -0.12
N GLY A 142 19.54 0.70 -0.68
CA GLY A 142 19.39 0.88 -2.13
C GLY A 142 20.34 1.92 -2.71
N LEU A 143 20.49 3.08 -2.06
CA LEU A 143 21.28 4.20 -2.59
C LEU A 143 22.78 4.13 -2.27
N THR A 144 23.14 3.73 -1.04
CA THR A 144 24.53 3.83 -0.56
C THR A 144 25.30 2.52 -0.66
N GLN A 145 24.60 1.39 -0.55
CA GLN A 145 25.19 0.05 -0.63
C GLN A 145 24.98 -0.58 -2.01
N GLU A 146 24.31 0.13 -2.92
CA GLU A 146 23.97 -0.32 -4.27
C GLU A 146 23.22 -1.66 -4.26
N ASP A 147 22.36 -1.89 -3.26
CA ASP A 147 21.54 -3.09 -3.19
C ASP A 147 20.37 -3.00 -4.16
N GLU A 148 20.56 -3.46 -5.39
CA GLU A 148 19.56 -3.41 -6.47
C GLU A 148 18.20 -3.98 -6.06
N LYS A 149 18.16 -4.98 -5.16
CA LYS A 149 16.90 -5.60 -4.71
C LYS A 149 16.13 -4.76 -3.70
N LEU A 150 16.70 -3.64 -3.26
CA LEU A 150 16.07 -2.64 -2.41
C LEU A 150 15.91 -1.28 -3.12
N GLN A 151 16.24 -1.18 -4.40
CA GLN A 151 16.00 0.01 -5.24
C GLN A 151 14.58 0.03 -5.87
N ILE A 152 13.67 -0.81 -5.37
CA ILE A 152 12.28 -0.88 -5.83
C ILE A 152 11.45 0.19 -5.10
N PRO A 153 10.62 0.98 -5.81
CA PRO A 153 9.82 2.04 -5.21
C PRO A 153 8.88 1.53 -4.11
N MET A 154 8.65 2.36 -3.09
CA MET A 154 7.83 2.05 -1.93
C MET A 154 6.40 2.60 -2.04
N ILE A 155 5.42 1.80 -1.64
CA ILE A 155 4.00 2.17 -1.53
C ILE A 155 3.51 1.95 -0.10
N ASN A 156 2.77 2.93 0.45
CA ASN A 156 2.30 2.88 1.83
C ASN A 156 0.79 3.19 1.94
N ASN A 157 0.06 2.33 2.66
CA ASN A 157 -1.40 2.42 2.85
C ASN A 157 -1.81 3.24 4.07
N LEU A 158 -1.31 4.48 4.15
CA LEU A 158 -1.40 5.31 5.34
C LEU A 158 -2.83 5.60 5.77
N GLY A 159 -3.71 5.96 4.83
CA GLY A 159 -5.10 6.27 5.16
C GLY A 159 -5.84 5.07 5.79
N ASN A 160 -5.49 3.83 5.44
CA ASN A 160 -6.08 2.67 6.12
C ASN A 160 -5.68 2.59 7.60
N GLU A 161 -4.44 2.97 7.91
CA GLU A 161 -3.86 2.87 9.25
C GLU A 161 -4.28 4.01 10.16
N ILE A 162 -4.40 5.23 9.63
CA ILE A 162 -4.80 6.39 10.43
C ILE A 162 -6.28 6.32 10.79
N TRP A 163 -7.14 6.02 9.83
CA TRP A 163 -8.60 6.06 10.03
C TRP A 163 -9.16 4.87 10.80
N LYS A 164 -8.34 3.88 11.17
CA LYS A 164 -8.71 2.82 12.13
C LYS A 164 -8.28 3.12 13.57
N CYS A 165 -7.41 4.12 13.78
CA CYS A 165 -7.00 4.54 15.12
C CYS A 165 -8.20 5.12 15.88
N LYS A 166 -8.21 4.94 17.20
CA LYS A 166 -9.33 5.41 18.03
C LYS A 166 -9.40 6.94 18.03
N GLU A 167 -8.26 7.60 18.10
CA GLU A 167 -8.10 9.05 18.18
C GLU A 167 -8.73 9.76 16.96
N ALA A 168 -8.71 9.12 15.79
CA ALA A 168 -9.32 9.66 14.57
C ALA A 168 -10.86 9.68 14.63
N GLY A 169 -11.47 8.80 15.44
CA GLY A 169 -12.94 8.68 15.57
C GLY A 169 -13.51 9.12 16.91
N GLN A 170 -12.68 9.44 17.90
CA GLN A 170 -13.14 9.78 19.25
C GLN A 170 -13.90 11.13 19.27
N PRO A 171 -15.06 11.21 19.94
CA PRO A 171 -15.80 12.46 20.05
C PRO A 171 -15.12 13.41 21.05
N GLU A 172 -15.37 14.72 20.91
CA GLU A 172 -14.74 15.75 21.74
C GLU A 172 -15.09 15.58 23.22
N GLU A 173 -16.30 15.12 23.52
CA GLU A 173 -16.79 14.92 24.89
C GLU A 173 -16.00 13.83 25.64
N GLU A 174 -15.46 12.84 24.93
CA GLU A 174 -14.63 11.78 25.53
C GLU A 174 -13.18 12.21 25.72
N VAL A 175 -12.67 13.07 24.83
CA VAL A 175 -11.27 13.52 24.81
C VAL A 175 -11.15 15.04 24.63
N PRO A 176 -11.65 15.86 25.56
CA PRO A 176 -11.75 17.32 25.39
C PRO A 176 -10.40 18.02 25.22
N ASN A 177 -9.31 17.38 25.68
CA ASN A 177 -7.95 17.91 25.56
C ASN A 177 -7.30 17.62 24.19
N MET A 178 -7.96 16.85 23.31
CA MET A 178 -7.43 16.48 21.99
C MET A 178 -7.98 17.35 20.85
N GLY A 179 -8.75 18.39 21.17
CA GLY A 179 -9.32 19.32 20.20
C GLY A 179 -10.47 18.75 19.37
N GLU A 180 -10.83 19.46 18.30
CA GLU A 180 -11.96 19.12 17.44
C GLU A 180 -11.70 17.82 16.64
N PRO A 181 -12.62 16.83 16.67
CA PRO A 181 -12.40 15.50 16.09
C PRO A 181 -12.06 15.48 14.59
N GLY A 182 -12.79 16.25 13.77
CA GLY A 182 -12.59 16.31 12.33
C GLY A 182 -11.19 16.83 11.97
N ARG A 183 -10.80 17.96 12.55
CA ARG A 183 -9.45 18.52 12.39
C ARG A 183 -8.37 17.59 12.92
N ARG A 184 -8.61 16.90 14.03
CA ARG A 184 -7.65 15.93 14.57
C ARG A 184 -7.36 14.80 13.58
N ALA A 185 -8.39 14.14 13.06
CA ALA A 185 -8.22 13.02 12.13
C ALA A 185 -7.50 13.45 10.82
N ILE A 186 -7.88 14.62 10.28
CA ILE A 186 -7.23 15.21 9.10
C ILE A 186 -5.74 15.45 9.37
N LEU A 187 -5.41 16.09 10.50
CA LEU A 187 -4.02 16.38 10.83
C LEU A 187 -3.22 15.12 11.14
N MET A 188 -3.81 14.09 11.76
CA MET A 188 -3.13 12.81 11.96
C MET A 188 -2.71 12.18 10.63
N GLU A 189 -3.59 12.21 9.63
CA GLU A 189 -3.28 11.68 8.31
C GLU A 189 -2.26 12.55 7.56
N ALA A 190 -2.40 13.87 7.62
CA ALA A 190 -1.46 14.81 7.00
C ALA A 190 -0.06 14.70 7.62
N VAL A 191 0.06 14.71 8.95
CA VAL A 191 1.35 14.54 9.65
C VAL A 191 1.96 13.18 9.35
N GLY A 192 1.14 12.12 9.36
CA GLY A 192 1.58 10.80 8.93
C GLY A 192 2.16 10.83 7.51
N ALA A 193 1.51 11.52 6.58
CA ALA A 193 1.98 11.60 5.19
C ALA A 193 3.34 12.30 5.10
N VAL A 194 3.52 13.42 5.80
CA VAL A 194 4.82 14.09 5.88
C VAL A 194 5.91 13.15 6.41
N CYS A 195 5.64 12.40 7.47
CA CYS A 195 6.60 11.41 7.99
C CYS A 195 6.95 10.36 6.94
N TYR A 196 5.98 9.78 6.25
CA TYR A 196 6.27 8.75 5.23
C TYR A 196 6.97 9.32 3.99
N LEU A 197 6.67 10.55 3.58
CA LEU A 197 7.40 11.23 2.50
C LEU A 197 8.88 11.40 2.86
N LEU A 198 9.17 11.88 4.08
CA LEU A 198 10.54 12.05 4.55
C LEU A 198 11.30 10.73 4.70
N ALA A 199 10.60 9.64 5.02
CA ALA A 199 11.18 8.30 5.08
C ALA A 199 11.48 7.68 3.70
N GLY A 200 11.00 8.29 2.61
CA GLY A 200 11.24 7.87 1.24
C GLY A 200 10.07 7.13 0.57
N SER A 201 8.82 7.36 1.01
CA SER A 201 7.65 6.80 0.29
C SER A 201 7.53 7.40 -1.11
N ASP A 202 7.42 6.56 -2.14
CA ASP A 202 7.18 6.99 -3.52
C ASP A 202 5.67 7.11 -3.83
N ILE A 203 4.84 6.27 -3.20
CA ILE A 203 3.39 6.26 -3.38
C ILE A 203 2.69 6.22 -2.02
N LEU A 204 1.98 7.29 -1.69
CA LEU A 204 1.14 7.37 -0.51
C LEU A 204 -0.34 7.22 -0.84
N ILE A 205 -0.97 6.24 -0.20
CA ILE A 205 -2.42 6.06 -0.24
C ILE A 205 -3.03 6.75 0.97
N MET A 206 -3.86 7.75 0.69
CA MET A 206 -4.58 8.55 1.68
C MET A 206 -6.09 8.47 1.42
N ARG A 207 -6.90 8.95 2.36
CA ARG A 207 -8.36 8.89 2.31
C ARG A 207 -9.03 10.26 2.31
N HIS A 208 -8.65 11.16 3.22
CA HIS A 208 -9.39 12.41 3.37
C HIS A 208 -8.88 13.49 2.41
N PRO A 209 -9.76 14.14 1.61
CA PRO A 209 -9.34 15.11 0.61
C PRO A 209 -8.53 16.29 1.17
N GLU A 210 -8.89 16.80 2.34
CA GLU A 210 -8.13 17.88 2.98
C GLU A 210 -6.73 17.43 3.40
N SER A 211 -6.58 16.20 3.92
CA SER A 211 -5.25 15.65 4.25
C SER A 211 -4.39 15.50 3.01
N ILE A 212 -4.99 15.05 1.90
CA ILE A 212 -4.31 14.93 0.59
C ILE A 212 -3.83 16.30 0.13
N LYS A 213 -4.68 17.32 0.20
CA LYS A 213 -4.32 18.69 -0.18
C LYS A 213 -3.13 19.20 0.64
N LEU A 214 -3.14 19.02 1.96
CA LEU A 214 -2.02 19.41 2.82
C LEU A 214 -0.73 18.64 2.51
N ALA A 215 -0.83 17.35 2.19
CA ALA A 215 0.32 16.56 1.78
C ALA A 215 0.87 17.01 0.41
N GLN A 216 0.00 17.40 -0.52
CA GLN A 216 0.41 17.96 -1.82
C GLN A 216 1.12 19.30 -1.66
N GLU A 217 0.61 20.20 -0.82
CA GLU A 217 1.27 21.46 -0.50
C GLU A 217 2.68 21.22 0.06
N MET A 218 2.85 20.24 0.96
CA MET A 218 4.18 19.85 1.45
C MET A 218 5.07 19.29 0.34
N ILE A 219 4.55 18.46 -0.56
CA ILE A 219 5.33 17.93 -1.69
C ILE A 219 5.81 19.07 -2.59
N ASP A 220 4.93 20.02 -2.91
CA ASP A 220 5.26 21.18 -3.74
C ASP A 220 6.37 22.02 -3.08
N ASP A 221 6.29 22.25 -1.76
CA ASP A 221 7.32 22.97 -1.01
C ASP A 221 8.67 22.23 -0.98
N LEU A 222 8.66 20.90 -0.78
CA LEU A 222 9.87 20.07 -0.75
C LEU A 222 10.55 19.94 -2.13
N MET A 223 9.75 20.01 -3.20
CA MET A 223 10.21 19.88 -4.59
C MET A 223 10.51 21.22 -5.25
N ALA A 224 10.28 22.34 -4.57
CA ALA A 224 10.61 23.66 -5.08
C ALA A 224 12.12 23.77 -5.37
N GLU A 225 12.48 24.12 -6.60
CA GLU A 225 13.87 24.43 -6.95
C GLU A 225 14.29 25.72 -6.22
N ASN A 226 15.44 25.67 -5.52
CA ASN A 226 16.07 26.86 -4.92
C ASN A 226 16.61 27.82 -5.97
#